data_AF-A0A2J7ZAS3-F1
#
_entry.id   AF-A0A2J7ZAS3-F1
#
_cell.length_a   1.000
_cell.length_b   1.000
_cell.length_c   1.000
_cell.angle_alpha   90.00
_cell.angle_beta   90.00
_cell.angle_gamma   90.00
#
_symmetry.space_group_name_H-M   'P 1'
#
loop_
_entity.id
_entity.type
_entity.pdbx_description
1 polymer ?
#
loop_
_entity_poly.entity_id
_entity_poly.type
_entity_poly.pdbx_seq_one_letter_code
_entity_poly.pdbx_strand_id
1 'polypeptide(L)'
;MDANANAHAQAPAPAPARRRRHSAFCTIVPPHVLDKLSHAEDASLADPARRTLEHDALQRTRRRITTVRGIPAARAAAPSDKPVRTIYDAGHKTALPGKKVRAEGGEAGGDDSVNRAYDGLGATFELFLKAYGRRSIDDSGLPLNASVHYSEDYNNAFWDGEQMVFGDGDGEVFLDFTIPVDVMAHELTHGVTQYTANLEYFGQSGALNESMSDVFGALVKQHVLGQSAGEADWLIGAGLLTDRVTGVALRSMKAPGTAYDDDVLGKDPQPGTMDDYVHTSRDNGGVHINSGIPNHAFYLAATALGGNAWERAGQIWFDVLTGGDLASDAEFADTLRWPRPTPATARARSRRRCGRPGPGWASPICGPAWARARARHRVVMEPCASPSPAPADSPESSAGPSWTPPAGPTPPIWTPWPTRPSRPAAPRRPAASPTASSTRSPSTAAPSTPRTPS
;
A
#
# COMPACT_ATOMS: atom_id res chain seq x y z
N MET A 1 -57.30 -38.25 -17.94
CA MET A 1 -57.62 -36.85 -17.63
C MET A 1 -57.30 -36.67 -16.15
N ASP A 2 -56.01 -36.70 -15.80
CA ASP A 2 -55.08 -35.55 -15.75
C ASP A 2 -55.56 -34.53 -14.69
N ALA A 3 -54.80 -34.09 -13.70
CA ALA A 3 -53.36 -33.97 -13.58
C ALA A 3 -52.97 -33.97 -12.08
N ASN A 4 -51.86 -34.63 -11.72
CA ASN A 4 -51.22 -34.44 -10.43
C ASN A 4 -49.89 -33.70 -10.67
N ALA A 5 -49.84 -32.42 -10.29
CA ALA A 5 -48.70 -31.56 -10.48
C ALA A 5 -47.60 -31.92 -9.47
N ASN A 6 -46.52 -32.54 -9.95
CA ASN A 6 -45.35 -32.88 -9.16
C ASN A 6 -44.45 -31.64 -9.05
N ALA A 7 -44.57 -30.90 -7.94
CA ALA A 7 -43.67 -29.79 -7.63
C ALA A 7 -42.37 -30.35 -7.04
N HIS A 8 -41.35 -30.55 -7.89
CA HIS A 8 -39.98 -30.79 -7.44
C HIS A 8 -39.41 -29.50 -6.84
N ALA A 9 -39.46 -29.38 -5.51
CA ALA A 9 -38.66 -28.40 -4.78
C ALA A 9 -37.18 -28.76 -4.96
N GLN A 10 -36.46 -27.95 -5.76
CA GLN A 10 -34.99 -28.01 -5.83
C GLN A 10 -34.43 -27.65 -4.45
N ALA A 11 -33.66 -28.58 -3.88
CA ALA A 11 -32.89 -28.30 -2.67
C ALA A 11 -31.95 -27.11 -2.93
N PRO A 12 -31.81 -26.18 -1.97
CA PRO A 12 -30.90 -25.05 -2.12
C PRO A 12 -29.48 -25.57 -2.31
N ALA A 13 -28.76 -24.98 -3.27
CA ALA A 13 -27.36 -25.29 -3.51
C ALA A 13 -26.55 -25.15 -2.20
N PRO A 14 -25.60 -26.06 -1.92
CA PRO A 14 -24.77 -25.95 -0.73
C PRO A 14 -24.03 -24.61 -0.74
N ALA A 15 -24.05 -23.91 0.40
CA ALA A 15 -23.27 -22.70 0.58
C ALA A 15 -21.80 -22.96 0.22
N PRO A 16 -21.12 -22.02 -0.48
CA PRO A 16 -19.73 -22.23 -0.85
C PRO A 16 -18.90 -22.50 0.42
N ALA A 17 -18.10 -23.56 0.39
CA ALA A 17 -17.18 -23.88 1.46
C ALA A 17 -16.37 -22.63 1.81
N ARG A 18 -16.33 -22.25 3.09
CA ARG A 18 -15.47 -21.16 3.59
C ARG A 18 -14.03 -21.49 3.18
N ARG A 19 -13.51 -20.83 2.15
CA ARG A 19 -12.07 -20.86 1.83
C ARG A 19 -11.34 -20.41 3.09
N ARG A 20 -10.37 -21.22 3.56
CA ARG A 20 -9.49 -20.81 4.66
C ARG A 20 -8.73 -19.59 4.18
N ARG A 21 -8.96 -18.45 4.82
CA ARG A 21 -8.20 -17.23 4.54
C ARG A 21 -6.84 -17.36 5.20
N HIS A 22 -5.77 -17.05 4.48
CA HIS A 22 -4.44 -17.00 5.02
C HIS A 22 -4.26 -15.60 5.59
N SER A 23 -4.34 -15.48 6.91
CA SER A 23 -4.03 -14.20 7.55
C SER A 23 -2.52 -14.13 7.75
N ALA A 24 -1.83 -13.56 6.77
CA ALA A 24 -0.43 -13.19 6.95
C ALA A 24 -0.31 -12.02 7.94
N PHE A 25 0.75 -12.04 8.73
CA PHE A 25 1.25 -10.87 9.43
C PHE A 25 2.46 -10.41 8.63
N CYS A 26 2.31 -9.28 7.97
CA CYS A 26 3.34 -8.66 7.15
C CYS A 26 3.83 -7.41 7.88
N THR A 27 5.06 -7.02 7.61
CA THR A 27 5.73 -5.89 8.24
C THR A 27 6.56 -5.17 7.20
N ILE A 28 6.48 -3.85 7.12
CA ILE A 28 7.19 -3.09 6.09
C ILE A 28 8.71 -3.26 6.15
N VAL A 29 9.29 -3.32 7.37
CA VAL A 29 10.72 -3.54 7.57
C VAL A 29 10.99 -5.05 7.47
N PRO A 30 11.79 -5.48 6.48
CA PRO A 30 12.09 -6.89 6.31
C PRO A 30 12.85 -7.46 7.53
N PRO A 31 12.58 -8.71 7.95
CA PRO A 31 13.24 -9.31 9.10
C PRO A 31 14.77 -9.31 9.03
N HIS A 32 15.38 -9.40 7.83
CA HIS A 32 16.84 -9.39 7.70
C HIS A 32 17.48 -8.05 8.08
N VAL A 33 16.75 -6.94 7.96
CA VAL A 33 17.24 -5.61 8.35
C VAL A 33 17.32 -5.52 9.88
N LEU A 34 16.22 -5.88 10.56
CA LEU A 34 16.18 -5.89 12.02
C LEU A 34 17.13 -6.95 12.61
N ASP A 35 17.26 -8.11 11.96
CA ASP A 35 18.23 -9.14 12.34
C ASP A 35 19.65 -8.56 12.29
N LYS A 36 20.04 -7.88 11.21
CA LYS A 36 21.38 -7.25 11.14
C LYS A 36 21.56 -6.19 12.23
N LEU A 37 20.59 -5.30 12.44
CA LEU A 37 20.64 -4.27 13.48
C LEU A 37 20.75 -4.87 14.89
N SER A 38 20.08 -5.99 15.15
CA SER A 38 20.10 -6.65 16.45
C SER A 38 21.48 -7.19 16.87
N HIS A 39 22.42 -7.29 15.92
CA HIS A 39 23.80 -7.72 16.14
C HIS A 39 24.79 -6.55 16.19
N ALA A 40 24.34 -5.30 16.09
CA ALA A 40 25.20 -4.13 16.23
C ALA A 40 25.86 -4.09 17.62
N GLU A 41 27.10 -3.59 17.68
CA GLU A 41 27.79 -3.34 18.96
C GLU A 41 27.15 -2.17 19.73
N ASP A 42 26.55 -1.21 19.00
CA ASP A 42 25.83 -0.09 19.58
C ASP A 42 24.45 -0.53 20.09
N ALA A 43 24.25 -0.43 21.41
CA ALA A 43 23.01 -0.80 22.08
C ALA A 43 21.82 0.09 21.64
N SER A 44 22.06 1.34 21.23
CA SER A 44 21.01 2.23 20.74
C SER A 44 20.39 1.73 19.43
N LEU A 45 21.13 0.92 18.65
CA LEU A 45 20.64 0.28 17.43
C LEU A 45 20.13 -1.15 17.72
N ALA A 46 20.89 -1.91 18.51
CA ALA A 46 20.60 -3.31 18.75
C ALA A 46 19.35 -3.54 19.60
N ASP A 47 19.13 -2.73 20.64
CA ASP A 47 18.03 -2.98 21.58
C ASP A 47 16.64 -2.68 20.99
N PRO A 48 16.40 -1.55 20.29
CA PRO A 48 15.14 -1.33 19.58
C PRO A 48 14.87 -2.41 18.52
N ALA A 49 15.89 -2.84 17.77
CA ALA A 49 15.76 -3.90 16.78
C ALA A 49 15.35 -5.24 17.40
N ARG A 50 15.97 -5.65 18.51
CA ARG A 50 15.60 -6.87 19.26
C ARG A 50 14.17 -6.80 19.78
N ARG A 51 13.78 -5.69 20.42
CA ARG A 51 12.40 -5.48 20.90
C ARG A 51 11.39 -5.57 19.75
N THR A 52 11.70 -4.93 18.62
CA THR A 52 10.86 -4.96 17.41
C THR A 52 10.70 -6.40 16.90
N LEU A 53 11.79 -7.17 16.78
CA LEU A 53 11.74 -8.58 16.37
C LEU A 53 10.88 -9.45 17.30
N GLU A 54 10.98 -9.25 18.62
CA GLU A 54 10.18 -9.97 19.61
C GLU A 54 8.68 -9.63 19.47
N HIS A 55 8.35 -8.35 19.31
CA HIS A 55 6.98 -7.90 19.08
C HIS A 55 6.42 -8.48 17.78
N ASP A 56 7.18 -8.44 16.69
CA ASP A 56 6.76 -8.99 15.40
C ASP A 56 6.52 -10.50 15.48
N ALA A 57 7.39 -11.24 16.18
CA ALA A 57 7.21 -12.67 16.41
C ALA A 57 5.94 -12.99 17.21
N LEU A 58 5.63 -12.19 18.24
CA LEU A 58 4.41 -12.31 19.01
C LEU A 58 3.17 -12.09 18.13
N GLN A 59 3.18 -11.05 17.31
CA GLN A 59 2.05 -10.74 16.44
C GLN A 59 1.87 -11.79 15.33
N ARG A 60 2.95 -12.26 14.68
CA ARG A 60 2.90 -13.42 13.76
C ARG A 60 2.20 -14.62 14.40
N THR A 61 2.57 -14.93 15.65
CA THR A 61 1.98 -16.05 16.41
C THR A 61 0.49 -15.80 16.70
N ARG A 62 0.14 -14.60 17.17
CA ARG A 62 -1.24 -14.21 17.47
C ARG A 62 -2.14 -14.32 16.23
N ARG A 63 -1.65 -13.86 15.08
CA ARG A 63 -2.37 -13.88 13.79
C ARG A 63 -2.61 -15.31 13.32
N ARG A 64 -1.62 -16.19 13.46
CA ARG A 64 -1.78 -17.63 13.20
C ARG A 64 -2.88 -18.24 14.07
N ILE A 65 -2.91 -17.91 15.36
CA ILE A 65 -3.93 -18.42 16.30
C ILE A 65 -5.33 -17.90 15.96
N THR A 66 -5.48 -16.59 15.70
CA THR A 66 -6.78 -15.97 15.34
C THR A 66 -7.35 -16.58 14.06
N THR A 67 -6.49 -16.82 13.06
CA THR A 67 -6.88 -17.49 11.81
C THR A 67 -7.41 -18.90 12.05
N VAL A 68 -6.74 -19.68 12.90
CA VAL A 68 -7.16 -21.04 13.26
C VAL A 68 -8.48 -21.03 14.03
N ARG A 69 -8.71 -20.03 14.89
CA ARG A 69 -9.95 -19.89 15.69
C ARG A 69 -11.15 -19.42 14.87
N GLY A 70 -10.95 -18.89 13.66
CA GLY A 70 -12.04 -18.52 12.75
C GLY A 70 -12.96 -17.42 13.29
N ILE A 71 -12.40 -16.44 14.03
CA ILE A 71 -13.16 -15.33 14.61
C ILE A 71 -14.00 -14.66 13.50
N PRO A 72 -15.31 -14.43 13.71
CA PRO A 72 -16.18 -13.88 12.67
C PRO A 72 -15.67 -12.52 12.21
N ALA A 73 -15.61 -12.31 10.89
CA ALA A 73 -15.39 -10.99 10.32
C ALA A 73 -16.43 -10.00 10.88
N ALA A 74 -16.00 -8.78 11.20
CA ALA A 74 -16.88 -7.70 11.59
C ALA A 74 -18.02 -7.59 10.56
N ARG A 75 -19.24 -7.36 11.06
CA ARG A 75 -20.45 -7.28 10.24
C ARG A 75 -20.28 -6.14 9.23
N ALA A 76 -20.24 -6.48 7.94
CA ALA A 76 -20.03 -5.51 6.87
C ALA A 76 -21.06 -4.38 6.96
N ALA A 77 -20.57 -3.14 6.97
CA ALA A 77 -21.40 -1.98 6.71
C ALA A 77 -21.91 -2.02 5.25
N ALA A 78 -22.93 -1.22 4.92
CA ALA A 78 -23.30 -1.06 3.52
C ALA A 78 -22.11 -0.44 2.76
N PRO A 79 -21.82 -0.86 1.52
CA PRO A 79 -20.73 -0.30 0.74
C PRO A 79 -20.87 1.23 0.64
N SER A 80 -19.81 1.95 1.01
CA SER A 80 -19.76 3.42 1.03
C SER A 80 -18.69 3.92 0.08
N ASP A 81 -19.00 4.99 -0.66
CA ASP A 81 -18.04 5.75 -1.49
C ASP A 81 -17.25 6.77 -0.63
N LYS A 82 -17.45 6.75 0.69
CA LYS A 82 -16.71 7.56 1.66
C LYS A 82 -15.98 6.65 2.65
N PRO A 83 -14.72 6.97 3.00
CA PRO A 83 -14.02 6.24 4.03
C PRO A 83 -14.68 6.45 5.39
N VAL A 84 -14.44 5.51 6.30
CA VAL A 84 -14.73 5.66 7.73
C VAL A 84 -13.44 5.41 8.47
N ARG A 85 -12.71 6.47 8.81
CA ARG A 85 -11.40 6.38 9.48
C ARG A 85 -11.50 6.60 10.98
N THR A 86 -10.71 5.86 11.75
CA THR A 86 -10.49 6.14 13.17
C THR A 86 -9.01 5.96 13.51
N ILE A 87 -8.40 7.00 14.07
CA ILE A 87 -7.01 6.97 14.53
C ILE A 87 -6.99 6.93 16.05
N TYR A 88 -6.16 6.06 16.58
CA TYR A 88 -5.91 5.83 17.98
C TYR A 88 -4.44 6.10 18.30
N ASP A 89 -4.19 6.46 19.55
CA ASP A 89 -2.87 6.63 20.15
C ASP A 89 -2.66 5.49 21.14
N ALA A 90 -1.64 4.67 20.89
CA ALA A 90 -1.27 3.56 21.77
C ALA A 90 -0.47 4.02 23.00
N GLY A 91 0.02 5.26 23.03
CA GLY A 91 0.70 5.89 24.15
C GLY A 91 2.01 5.20 24.51
N HIS A 92 2.79 4.81 23.51
CA HIS A 92 4.03 4.02 23.59
C HIS A 92 3.85 2.67 24.29
N LYS A 93 2.63 2.12 24.25
CA LYS A 93 2.32 0.78 24.76
C LYS A 93 1.99 -0.14 23.60
N THR A 94 1.88 -1.42 23.91
CA THR A 94 1.58 -2.48 22.92
C THR A 94 0.12 -2.93 22.92
N ALA A 95 -0.71 -2.31 23.75
CA ALA A 95 -2.14 -2.61 23.84
C ALA A 95 -2.93 -1.85 22.76
N LEU A 96 -3.53 -2.58 21.83
CA LEU A 96 -4.32 -2.04 20.73
C LEU A 96 -5.85 -2.05 21.05
N PRO A 97 -6.65 -1.13 20.47
CA PRO A 97 -6.23 -0.06 19.56
C PRO A 97 -5.65 1.18 20.29
N GLY A 98 -5.77 1.27 21.61
CA GLY A 98 -5.37 2.44 22.38
C GLY A 98 -6.49 3.48 22.55
N LYS A 99 -6.11 4.74 22.78
CA LYS A 99 -7.06 5.85 22.99
C LYS A 99 -7.45 6.46 21.65
N LYS A 100 -8.73 6.54 21.34
CA LYS A 100 -9.22 7.24 20.13
C LYS A 100 -8.84 8.72 20.18
N VAL A 101 -8.17 9.21 19.14
CA VAL A 101 -7.69 10.60 19.03
C VAL A 101 -8.25 11.36 17.83
N ARG A 102 -8.59 10.67 16.73
CA ARG A 102 -9.23 11.29 15.56
C ARG A 102 -10.22 10.34 14.90
N ALA A 103 -11.32 10.85 14.37
CA ALA A 103 -12.35 10.08 13.67
C ALA A 103 -12.72 10.72 12.34
N GLU A 104 -13.51 10.03 11.52
CA GLU A 104 -13.99 10.54 10.23
C GLU A 104 -14.66 11.92 10.38
N GLY A 105 -14.26 12.88 9.54
CA GLY A 105 -14.70 14.28 9.64
C GLY A 105 -14.08 15.11 10.77
N GLY A 106 -13.19 14.53 11.60
CA GLY A 106 -12.49 15.25 12.65
C GLY A 106 -11.38 16.16 12.11
N GLU A 107 -11.30 17.37 12.66
CA GLU A 107 -10.24 18.34 12.38
C GLU A 107 -8.84 17.80 12.74
N ALA A 108 -7.81 18.30 12.07
CA ALA A 108 -6.43 17.98 12.37
C ALA A 108 -6.02 18.48 13.77
N GLY A 109 -5.29 17.65 14.51
CA GLY A 109 -4.74 17.99 15.83
C GLY A 109 -3.30 18.49 15.73
N GLY A 110 -2.65 18.66 16.89
CA GLY A 110 -1.22 19.05 16.96
C GLY A 110 -0.24 17.88 16.84
N ASP A 111 -0.73 16.67 16.63
CA ASP A 111 0.05 15.45 16.49
C ASP A 111 0.16 15.09 15.00
N ASP A 112 1.37 15.18 14.46
CA ASP A 112 1.61 14.98 13.05
C ASP A 112 1.46 13.50 12.63
N SER A 113 1.82 12.55 13.49
CA SER A 113 1.69 11.12 13.22
C SER A 113 0.21 10.75 13.06
N VAL A 114 -0.64 11.27 13.94
CA VAL A 114 -2.11 11.13 13.83
C VAL A 114 -2.64 11.72 12.53
N ASN A 115 -2.14 12.90 12.14
CA ASN A 115 -2.59 13.58 10.93
C ASN A 115 -2.15 12.84 9.66
N ARG A 116 -0.89 12.42 9.58
CA ARG A 116 -0.35 11.64 8.46
C ARG A 116 -1.06 10.29 8.32
N ALA A 117 -1.28 9.56 9.42
CA ALA A 117 -2.03 8.31 9.40
C ALA A 117 -3.45 8.50 8.87
N TYR A 118 -4.15 9.54 9.34
CA TYR A 118 -5.52 9.85 8.88
C TYR A 118 -5.59 10.14 7.37
N ASP A 119 -4.64 10.94 6.88
CA ASP A 119 -4.59 11.35 5.49
C ASP A 119 -4.11 10.21 4.56
N GLY A 120 -3.12 9.43 4.97
CA GLY A 120 -2.61 8.28 4.23
C GLY A 120 -3.62 7.15 4.05
N LEU A 121 -4.39 6.84 5.10
CA LEU A 121 -5.55 5.92 5.00
C LEU A 121 -6.58 6.45 4.01
N GLY A 122 -6.84 7.76 4.03
CA GLY A 122 -7.76 8.43 3.11
C GLY A 122 -7.29 8.36 1.65
N ALA A 123 -6.02 8.66 1.40
CA ALA A 123 -5.40 8.60 0.09
C ALA A 123 -5.44 7.19 -0.52
N THR A 124 -5.18 6.18 0.31
CA THR A 124 -5.26 4.78 -0.12
C THR A 124 -6.69 4.41 -0.53
N PHE A 125 -7.68 4.73 0.32
CA PHE A 125 -9.09 4.53 -0.01
C PHE A 125 -9.47 5.24 -1.32
N GLU A 126 -9.00 6.47 -1.49
CA GLU A 126 -9.32 7.30 -2.64
C GLU A 126 -8.79 6.71 -3.95
N LEU A 127 -7.54 6.23 -3.99
CA LEU A 127 -7.01 5.56 -5.19
C LEU A 127 -7.87 4.35 -5.55
N PHE A 128 -8.08 3.43 -4.59
CA PHE A 128 -8.84 2.20 -4.84
C PHE A 128 -10.26 2.47 -5.33
N LEU A 129 -10.92 3.48 -4.75
CA LEU A 129 -12.27 3.87 -5.19
C LEU A 129 -12.26 4.54 -6.57
N LYS A 130 -11.42 5.56 -6.78
CA LYS A 130 -11.46 6.39 -8.00
C LYS A 130 -10.88 5.68 -9.22
N ALA A 131 -9.76 4.99 -9.05
CA ALA A 131 -9.09 4.28 -10.15
C ALA A 131 -9.78 2.94 -10.45
N TYR A 132 -10.13 2.19 -9.40
CA TYR A 132 -10.54 0.77 -9.55
C TYR A 132 -11.99 0.49 -9.15
N GLY A 133 -12.71 1.46 -8.59
CA GLY A 133 -14.10 1.27 -8.17
C GLY A 133 -14.28 0.40 -6.92
N ARG A 134 -13.19 0.09 -6.20
CA ARG A 134 -13.19 -0.76 -5.01
C ARG A 134 -13.51 0.05 -3.76
N ARG A 135 -14.44 -0.42 -2.94
CA ARG A 135 -14.85 0.25 -1.69
C ARG A 135 -14.12 -0.29 -0.48
N SER A 136 -13.05 0.39 -0.06
CA SER A 136 -12.18 -0.03 1.05
C SER A 136 -11.47 -1.38 0.79
N ILE A 137 -10.84 -1.91 1.83
CA ILE A 137 -10.00 -3.12 1.79
C ILE A 137 -10.81 -4.36 1.36
N ASP A 138 -12.07 -4.47 1.77
CA ASP A 138 -12.91 -5.66 1.56
C ASP A 138 -13.97 -5.52 0.45
N ASP A 139 -13.94 -4.41 -0.29
CA ASP A 139 -14.97 -4.00 -1.26
C ASP A 139 -16.38 -3.81 -0.68
N SER A 140 -16.50 -3.77 0.66
CA SER A 140 -17.75 -3.61 1.40
C SER A 140 -17.70 -2.45 2.38
N GLY A 141 -16.73 -1.55 2.24
CA GLY A 141 -16.61 -0.37 3.08
C GLY A 141 -16.08 -0.64 4.48
N LEU A 142 -15.17 -1.63 4.65
CA LEU A 142 -14.47 -1.85 5.92
C LEU A 142 -13.95 -0.52 6.51
N PRO A 143 -14.24 -0.20 7.78
CA PRO A 143 -13.64 0.93 8.45
C PRO A 143 -12.11 0.83 8.48
N LEU A 144 -11.43 1.95 8.29
CA LEU A 144 -9.98 2.04 8.28
C LEU A 144 -9.51 2.54 9.64
N ASN A 145 -9.09 1.61 10.49
CA ASN A 145 -8.56 1.92 11.81
C ASN A 145 -7.04 1.93 11.78
N ALA A 146 -6.43 2.83 12.56
CA ALA A 146 -4.99 2.83 12.78
C ALA A 146 -4.62 3.22 14.21
N SER A 147 -3.55 2.65 14.74
CA SER A 147 -2.89 3.06 15.97
C SER A 147 -1.50 3.64 15.66
N VAL A 148 -1.22 4.84 16.16
CA VAL A 148 0.13 5.44 16.16
C VAL A 148 0.77 5.32 17.55
N HIS A 149 2.05 5.65 17.66
CA HIS A 149 2.83 5.58 18.91
C HIS A 149 2.82 4.20 19.54
N TYR A 150 2.98 3.17 18.71
CA TYR A 150 3.01 1.78 19.17
C TYR A 150 4.38 1.42 19.73
N SER A 151 4.41 1.03 21.01
CA SER A 151 5.66 0.74 21.76
C SER A 151 6.65 1.92 21.78
N GLU A 152 7.85 1.70 22.31
CA GLU A 152 8.96 2.66 22.32
C GLU A 152 10.01 2.26 21.27
N ASP A 153 10.45 3.23 20.46
CA ASP A 153 11.44 3.07 19.38
C ASP A 153 11.11 1.89 18.44
N TYR A 154 9.82 1.70 18.13
CA TYR A 154 9.39 0.57 17.34
C TYR A 154 9.71 0.77 15.87
N ASN A 155 10.62 -0.04 15.36
CA ASN A 155 11.15 0.05 14.01
C ASN A 155 10.30 -0.73 13.00
N ASN A 156 8.98 -0.53 13.04
CA ASN A 156 8.09 -1.16 12.06
C ASN A 156 6.71 -0.50 11.92
N ALA A 157 6.01 -0.93 10.88
CA ALA A 157 4.57 -0.78 10.72
C ALA A 157 3.98 -2.07 10.16
N PHE A 158 2.71 -2.34 10.48
CA PHE A 158 2.04 -3.57 10.03
C PHE A 158 0.52 -3.47 9.97
N TRP A 159 -0.08 -4.31 9.13
CA TRP A 159 -1.49 -4.67 9.18
C TRP A 159 -1.76 -5.90 10.08
N ASP A 160 -2.51 -5.70 11.16
CA ASP A 160 -2.83 -6.77 12.13
C ASP A 160 -4.08 -7.58 11.77
N GLY A 161 -4.68 -7.34 10.60
CA GLY A 161 -5.94 -7.95 10.14
C GLY A 161 -7.20 -7.17 10.38
N GLU A 162 -7.16 -6.23 11.30
CA GLU A 162 -8.29 -5.42 11.70
C GLU A 162 -7.94 -3.92 11.63
N GLN A 163 -6.68 -3.56 11.89
CA GLN A 163 -6.18 -2.19 11.85
C GLN A 163 -4.72 -2.11 11.43
N MET A 164 -4.34 -0.88 11.07
CA MET A 164 -2.95 -0.46 10.88
C MET A 164 -2.28 -0.13 12.20
N VAL A 165 -0.98 -0.43 12.34
CA VAL A 165 -0.19 -0.08 13.51
C VAL A 165 1.13 0.54 13.05
N PHE A 166 1.49 1.68 13.63
CA PHE A 166 2.69 2.44 13.28
C PHE A 166 3.57 2.67 14.50
N GLY A 167 4.86 2.36 14.38
CA GLY A 167 5.90 2.81 15.29
C GLY A 167 6.46 4.17 14.92
N ASP A 168 7.12 4.79 15.89
CA ASP A 168 7.74 6.11 15.73
C ASP A 168 9.17 6.05 15.18
N GLY A 169 9.73 4.83 15.04
CA GLY A 169 11.14 4.63 14.73
C GLY A 169 12.05 4.95 15.92
N ASP A 170 13.32 4.60 15.80
CA ASP A 170 14.36 4.83 16.83
C ASP A 170 15.04 6.20 16.71
N GLY A 171 14.76 6.96 15.63
CA GLY A 171 15.41 8.24 15.35
C GLY A 171 16.89 8.12 14.97
N GLU A 172 17.41 6.89 14.87
CA GLU A 172 18.79 6.57 14.56
C GLU A 172 18.89 5.99 13.14
N VAL A 173 18.08 4.97 12.84
CA VAL A 173 17.96 4.33 11.54
C VAL A 173 16.63 4.70 10.88
N PHE A 174 15.54 4.64 11.65
CA PHE A 174 14.19 4.87 11.15
C PHE A 174 13.55 6.07 11.82
N LEU A 175 12.89 6.88 11.01
CA LEU A 175 11.95 7.91 11.45
C LEU A 175 10.54 7.31 11.59
N ASP A 176 9.59 8.17 11.93
CA ASP A 176 8.18 7.83 12.08
C ASP A 176 7.60 7.15 10.81
N PHE A 177 7.04 5.96 10.99
CA PHE A 177 6.50 5.12 9.92
C PHE A 177 5.22 5.67 9.26
N THR A 178 4.66 6.76 9.78
CA THR A 178 3.59 7.53 9.14
C THR A 178 4.11 8.54 8.11
N ILE A 179 5.42 8.80 8.03
CA ILE A 179 6.00 9.76 7.07
C ILE A 179 5.76 9.31 5.62
N PRO A 180 6.11 8.08 5.19
CA PRO A 180 5.96 7.69 3.80
C PRO A 180 4.54 7.16 3.53
N VAL A 181 3.80 7.86 2.66
CA VAL A 181 2.42 7.45 2.32
C VAL A 181 2.35 6.09 1.62
N ASP A 182 3.42 5.72 0.89
CA ASP A 182 3.57 4.42 0.23
C ASP A 182 3.68 3.27 1.25
N VAL A 183 4.28 3.48 2.43
CA VAL A 183 4.31 2.49 3.53
C VAL A 183 2.91 2.23 4.07
N MET A 184 2.14 3.29 4.36
CA MET A 184 0.75 3.12 4.81
C MET A 184 -0.12 2.41 3.78
N ALA A 185 0.05 2.76 2.51
CA ALA A 185 -0.69 2.15 1.40
C ALA A 185 -0.26 0.70 1.12
N HIS A 186 1.03 0.37 1.27
CA HIS A 186 1.57 -0.98 1.18
C HIS A 186 0.86 -1.89 2.19
N GLU A 187 0.82 -1.49 3.45
CA GLU A 187 0.22 -2.31 4.51
C GLU A 187 -1.30 -2.51 4.33
N LEU A 188 -2.03 -1.46 3.95
CA LEU A 188 -3.46 -1.59 3.62
C LEU A 188 -3.70 -2.49 2.41
N THR A 189 -2.75 -2.55 1.47
CA THR A 189 -2.84 -3.40 0.28
C THR A 189 -2.68 -4.88 0.62
N HIS A 190 -1.93 -5.25 1.66
CA HIS A 190 -1.98 -6.63 2.17
C HIS A 190 -3.40 -7.05 2.55
N GLY A 191 -4.18 -6.14 3.14
CA GLY A 191 -5.60 -6.35 3.37
C GLY A 191 -6.36 -6.59 2.06
N VAL A 192 -6.12 -5.81 1.00
CA VAL A 192 -6.77 -6.02 -0.30
C VAL A 192 -6.44 -7.41 -0.85
N THR A 193 -5.18 -7.82 -0.79
CA THR A 193 -4.72 -9.17 -1.16
C THR A 193 -5.44 -10.24 -0.34
N GLN A 194 -5.57 -10.07 0.98
CA GLN A 194 -6.27 -11.01 1.87
C GLN A 194 -7.75 -11.22 1.49
N TYR A 195 -8.43 -10.18 0.99
CA TYR A 195 -9.83 -10.24 0.58
C TYR A 195 -10.03 -10.60 -0.90
N THR A 196 -8.96 -10.88 -1.65
CA THR A 196 -9.00 -11.17 -3.08
C THR A 196 -8.29 -12.49 -3.40
N ALA A 197 -7.09 -12.48 -3.99
CA ALA A 197 -6.32 -13.68 -4.32
C ALA A 197 -5.87 -14.47 -3.08
N ASN A 198 -5.76 -13.81 -1.92
CA ASN A 198 -5.36 -14.41 -0.65
C ASN A 198 -4.04 -15.20 -0.80
N LEU A 199 -3.06 -14.55 -1.45
CA LEU A 199 -1.74 -15.10 -1.73
C LEU A 199 -1.08 -15.57 -0.43
N GLU A 200 -0.63 -16.82 -0.43
CA GLU A 200 0.15 -17.41 0.64
C GLU A 200 1.42 -16.59 0.83
N TYR A 201 1.80 -16.38 2.09
CA TYR A 201 2.95 -15.55 2.42
C TYR A 201 4.21 -16.42 2.53
N PHE A 202 4.55 -17.10 1.43
CA PHE A 202 5.72 -17.96 1.32
C PHE A 202 6.25 -18.03 -0.12
N GLY A 203 7.57 -18.04 -0.30
CA GLY A 203 8.21 -18.19 -1.62
C GLY A 203 7.71 -17.17 -2.65
N GLN A 204 7.41 -17.63 -3.88
CA GLN A 204 6.97 -16.75 -4.97
C GLN A 204 5.59 -16.11 -4.73
N SER A 205 4.62 -16.84 -4.16
CA SER A 205 3.30 -16.26 -3.84
C SER A 205 3.42 -15.17 -2.78
N GLY A 206 4.32 -15.35 -1.81
CA GLY A 206 4.63 -14.33 -0.81
C GLY A 206 5.35 -13.12 -1.41
N ALA A 207 6.31 -13.35 -2.31
CA ALA A 207 6.98 -12.26 -3.03
C ALA A 207 6.02 -11.50 -3.97
N LEU A 208 5.00 -12.16 -4.54
CA LEU A 208 3.91 -11.49 -5.26
C LEU A 208 3.02 -10.69 -4.31
N ASN A 209 2.75 -11.18 -3.10
CA ASN A 209 1.99 -10.46 -2.09
C ASN A 209 2.69 -9.14 -1.72
N GLU A 210 3.99 -9.20 -1.39
CA GLU A 210 4.86 -8.04 -1.17
C GLU A 210 4.88 -7.09 -2.36
N SER A 211 5.06 -7.63 -3.56
CA SER A 211 5.12 -6.80 -4.77
C SER A 211 3.81 -6.11 -5.08
N MET A 212 2.65 -6.76 -4.87
CA MET A 212 1.36 -6.09 -5.02
C MET A 212 1.24 -4.92 -4.03
N SER A 213 1.67 -5.11 -2.79
CA SER A 213 1.70 -4.05 -1.78
C SER A 213 2.61 -2.88 -2.17
N ASP A 214 3.84 -3.15 -2.66
CA ASP A 214 4.74 -2.11 -3.18
C ASP A 214 4.15 -1.39 -4.41
N VAL A 215 3.56 -2.12 -5.35
CA VAL A 215 2.91 -1.58 -6.55
C VAL A 215 1.81 -0.60 -6.16
N PHE A 216 0.84 -1.02 -5.35
CA PHE A 216 -0.26 -0.12 -4.99
C PHE A 216 0.19 0.98 -4.03
N GLY A 217 1.21 0.74 -3.19
CA GLY A 217 1.86 1.78 -2.38
C GLY A 217 2.45 2.91 -3.24
N ALA A 218 3.26 2.54 -4.24
CA ALA A 218 3.84 3.49 -5.19
C ALA A 218 2.75 4.22 -6.00
N LEU A 219 1.68 3.52 -6.40
CA LEU A 219 0.56 4.15 -7.12
C LEU A 219 -0.21 5.14 -6.26
N VAL A 220 -0.39 4.90 -4.96
CA VAL A 220 -1.02 5.86 -4.04
C VAL A 220 -0.16 7.11 -3.95
N LYS A 221 1.15 6.96 -3.73
CA LYS A 221 2.09 8.08 -3.69
C LYS A 221 2.05 8.91 -4.97
N GLN A 222 2.11 8.24 -6.13
CA GLN A 222 2.01 8.92 -7.44
C GLN A 222 0.68 9.65 -7.60
N HIS A 223 -0.44 9.03 -7.22
CA HIS A 223 -1.77 9.65 -7.34
C HIS A 223 -1.92 10.89 -6.44
N VAL A 224 -1.41 10.82 -5.22
CA VAL A 224 -1.44 11.96 -4.27
C VAL A 224 -0.55 13.11 -4.76
N LEU A 225 0.62 12.80 -5.31
CA LEU A 225 1.56 13.80 -5.83
C LEU A 225 1.23 14.26 -7.26
N GLY A 226 0.26 13.63 -7.93
CA GLY A 226 -0.09 13.92 -9.32
C GLY A 226 1.02 13.58 -10.31
N GLN A 227 1.84 12.57 -10.01
CA GLN A 227 3.01 12.19 -10.80
C GLN A 227 2.65 11.15 -11.86
N SER A 228 3.16 11.35 -13.07
CA SER A 228 3.19 10.31 -14.09
C SER A 228 4.25 9.24 -13.78
N ALA A 229 4.21 8.11 -14.48
CA ALA A 229 5.20 7.04 -14.37
C ALA A 229 6.65 7.50 -14.60
N GLY A 230 6.85 8.54 -15.43
CA GLY A 230 8.16 9.10 -15.72
C GLY A 230 8.70 10.07 -14.66
N GLU A 231 7.82 10.60 -13.81
CA GLU A 231 8.16 11.55 -12.73
C GLU A 231 8.31 10.86 -11.36
N ALA A 232 7.70 9.68 -11.20
CA ALA A 232 7.73 8.92 -9.97
C ALA A 232 9.15 8.46 -9.60
N ASP A 233 9.47 8.47 -8.30
CA ASP A 233 10.76 7.99 -7.80
C ASP A 233 10.92 6.46 -7.86
N TRP A 234 9.80 5.73 -7.76
CA TRP A 234 9.76 4.27 -7.69
C TRP A 234 10.49 3.69 -6.47
N LEU A 235 10.57 4.47 -5.40
CA LEU A 235 11.15 4.10 -4.12
C LEU A 235 10.05 3.79 -3.10
N ILE A 236 10.26 2.76 -2.28
CA ILE A 236 9.35 2.38 -1.20
C ILE A 236 9.95 2.80 0.14
N GLY A 237 9.23 3.64 0.89
CA GLY A 237 9.71 4.15 2.17
C GLY A 237 10.75 5.28 2.01
N ALA A 238 10.67 6.05 0.92
CA ALA A 238 11.53 7.22 0.76
C ALA A 238 11.24 8.25 1.87
N GLY A 239 12.29 8.75 2.53
CA GLY A 239 12.17 9.66 3.68
C GLY A 239 11.92 8.97 5.03
N LEU A 240 11.93 7.63 5.07
CA LEU A 240 11.86 6.87 6.33
C LEU A 240 13.23 6.74 7.02
N LEU A 241 14.30 6.65 6.23
CA LEU A 241 15.65 6.51 6.76
C LEU A 241 16.17 7.88 7.24
N THR A 242 16.92 7.88 8.34
CA THR A 242 17.59 9.10 8.84
C THR A 242 18.72 9.52 7.91
N ASP A 243 19.26 10.71 8.13
CA ASP A 243 20.46 11.20 7.42
C ASP A 243 21.75 10.46 7.80
N ARG A 244 21.71 9.60 8.82
CA ARG A 244 22.84 8.77 9.26
C ARG A 244 22.99 7.51 8.41
N VAL A 245 21.93 7.08 7.74
CA VAL A 245 21.91 5.85 6.93
C VAL A 245 22.30 6.16 5.49
N THR A 246 23.23 5.38 4.95
CA THR A 246 23.61 5.41 3.53
C THR A 246 22.57 4.67 2.70
N GLY A 247 21.42 5.32 2.50
CA GLY A 247 20.30 4.79 1.73
C GLY A 247 19.28 5.86 1.38
N VAL A 248 18.44 5.56 0.39
CA VAL A 248 17.38 6.47 -0.08
C VAL A 248 15.98 5.98 0.25
N ALA A 249 15.82 4.67 0.47
CA ALA A 249 14.56 4.01 0.75
C ALA A 249 14.79 2.58 1.27
N LEU A 250 13.73 1.87 1.63
CA LEU A 250 13.81 0.43 1.95
C LEU A 250 14.02 -0.43 0.70
N ARG A 251 13.37 -0.05 -0.42
CA ARG A 251 13.39 -0.79 -1.68
C ARG A 251 13.30 0.15 -2.87
N SER A 252 13.82 -0.29 -4.02
CA SER A 252 13.70 0.39 -5.30
C SER A 252 13.00 -0.52 -6.30
N MET A 253 11.81 -0.14 -6.75
CA MET A 253 11.12 -0.89 -7.81
C MET A 253 11.79 -0.70 -9.17
N LYS A 254 12.45 0.45 -9.38
CA LYS A 254 13.16 0.77 -10.62
C LYS A 254 14.50 0.05 -10.75
N ALA A 255 15.21 -0.11 -9.64
CA ALA A 255 16.52 -0.75 -9.59
C ALA A 255 16.66 -1.54 -8.28
N PRO A 256 16.03 -2.72 -8.16
CA PRO A 256 16.16 -3.56 -6.96
C PRO A 256 17.63 -3.86 -6.65
N GLY A 257 18.00 -3.84 -5.37
CA GLY A 257 19.39 -4.03 -4.92
C GLY A 257 20.20 -2.75 -4.80
N THR A 258 19.57 -1.57 -4.93
CA THR A 258 20.24 -0.26 -4.92
C THR A 258 19.65 0.74 -3.93
N ALA A 259 18.64 0.36 -3.15
CA ALA A 259 17.95 1.30 -2.26
C ALA A 259 18.83 1.78 -1.09
N TYR A 260 19.74 0.92 -0.63
CA TYR A 260 20.69 1.23 0.44
C TYR A 260 21.95 0.34 0.34
N ASP A 261 23.09 0.90 0.76
CA ASP A 261 24.37 0.21 0.92
C ASP A 261 25.11 0.86 2.10
N ASP A 262 24.80 0.37 3.29
CA ASP A 262 25.14 0.97 4.57
C ASP A 262 25.92 -0.02 5.44
N ASP A 263 26.87 0.50 6.22
CA ASP A 263 27.72 -0.33 7.08
C ASP A 263 26.91 -1.03 8.18
N VAL A 264 25.93 -0.33 8.76
CA VAL A 264 25.02 -0.88 9.77
C VAL A 264 23.87 -1.66 9.12
N LEU A 265 23.08 -1.04 8.24
CA LEU A 265 21.88 -1.63 7.64
C LEU A 265 22.18 -2.77 6.65
N GLY A 266 23.40 -2.75 6.09
CA GLY A 266 23.84 -3.68 5.06
C GLY A 266 23.49 -3.18 3.67
N LYS A 267 23.48 -4.12 2.72
CA LYS A 267 23.14 -3.83 1.34
C LYS A 267 21.75 -4.36 1.01
N ASP A 268 20.99 -3.61 0.23
CA ASP A 268 19.75 -4.07 -0.38
C ASP A 268 19.97 -5.39 -1.14
N PRO A 269 19.36 -6.51 -0.70
CA PRO A 269 19.62 -7.83 -1.27
C PRO A 269 18.72 -8.17 -2.47
N GLN A 270 17.83 -7.26 -2.90
CA GLN A 270 16.79 -7.63 -3.86
C GLN A 270 17.33 -7.88 -5.28
N PRO A 271 17.06 -9.05 -5.89
CA PRO A 271 17.27 -9.25 -7.31
C PRO A 271 16.22 -8.51 -8.15
N GLY A 272 16.64 -8.01 -9.32
CA GLY A 272 15.74 -7.41 -10.32
C GLY A 272 15.34 -8.35 -11.45
N THR A 273 15.88 -9.58 -11.50
CA THR A 273 15.64 -10.57 -12.55
C THR A 273 15.55 -11.99 -11.99
N MET A 274 14.95 -12.91 -12.75
CA MET A 274 14.83 -14.32 -12.36
C MET A 274 16.16 -15.08 -12.36
N ASP A 275 17.17 -14.61 -13.09
CA ASP A 275 18.49 -15.26 -13.12
C ASP A 275 19.18 -15.15 -11.75
N ASP A 276 18.85 -14.11 -10.99
CA ASP A 276 19.38 -13.83 -9.65
C ASP A 276 18.40 -14.23 -8.54
N TYR A 277 17.38 -15.05 -8.84
CA TYR A 277 16.40 -15.48 -7.84
C TYR A 277 17.08 -16.12 -6.62
N VAL A 278 16.75 -15.64 -5.43
CA VAL A 278 17.37 -16.10 -4.19
C VAL A 278 16.58 -17.27 -3.61
N HIS A 279 17.18 -18.46 -3.64
CA HIS A 279 16.66 -19.64 -2.95
C HIS A 279 17.06 -19.60 -1.47
N THR A 280 16.08 -19.37 -0.58
CA THR A 280 16.31 -19.32 0.86
C THR A 280 15.10 -19.86 1.64
N SER A 281 15.30 -20.24 2.90
CA SER A 281 14.23 -20.53 3.87
C SER A 281 13.98 -19.36 4.84
N ARG A 282 14.89 -18.37 4.87
CA ARG A 282 14.70 -17.14 5.64
C ARG A 282 13.60 -16.29 5.00
N ASP A 283 13.07 -15.34 5.76
CA ASP A 283 12.10 -14.38 5.24
C ASP A 283 10.92 -15.05 4.49
N ASN A 284 10.38 -16.11 5.10
CA ASN A 284 9.32 -16.94 4.50
C ASN A 284 9.63 -17.43 3.07
N GLY A 285 10.87 -17.78 2.76
CA GLY A 285 11.26 -18.14 1.39
C GLY A 285 11.69 -16.95 0.53
N GLY A 286 12.12 -15.85 1.16
CA GLY A 286 12.61 -14.64 0.52
C GLY A 286 11.49 -13.79 -0.07
N VAL A 287 10.41 -13.55 0.67
CA VAL A 287 9.25 -12.78 0.18
C VAL A 287 9.60 -11.31 -0.05
N HIS A 288 10.32 -10.67 0.87
CA HIS A 288 10.79 -9.30 0.71
C HIS A 288 12.02 -9.24 -0.21
N ILE A 289 12.82 -10.30 -0.26
CA ILE A 289 14.01 -10.36 -1.12
C ILE A 289 13.59 -10.45 -2.59
N ASN A 290 12.82 -11.48 -2.94
CA ASN A 290 12.48 -11.78 -4.33
C ASN A 290 11.35 -10.91 -4.91
N SER A 291 10.70 -10.05 -4.11
CA SER A 291 9.67 -9.11 -4.60
C SER A 291 10.24 -8.04 -5.55
N GLY A 292 11.56 -7.80 -5.52
CA GLY A 292 12.25 -6.94 -6.49
C GLY A 292 12.00 -7.34 -7.94
N ILE A 293 11.87 -8.64 -8.23
CA ILE A 293 11.65 -9.17 -9.59
C ILE A 293 10.29 -8.71 -10.17
N PRO A 294 9.13 -9.00 -9.53
CA PRO A 294 7.84 -8.49 -10.00
C PRO A 294 7.69 -6.97 -9.84
N ASN A 295 8.36 -6.32 -8.88
CA ASN A 295 8.40 -4.86 -8.77
C ASN A 295 9.04 -4.21 -10.01
N HIS A 296 10.20 -4.73 -10.43
CA HIS A 296 10.90 -4.26 -11.61
C HIS A 296 10.10 -4.51 -12.89
N ALA A 297 9.40 -5.65 -12.98
CA ALA A 297 8.48 -5.92 -14.07
C ALA A 297 7.33 -4.88 -14.15
N PHE A 298 6.75 -4.49 -13.01
CA PHE A 298 5.73 -3.44 -12.97
C PHE A 298 6.28 -2.09 -13.41
N TYR A 299 7.43 -1.67 -12.87
CA TYR A 299 8.10 -0.42 -13.26
C TYR A 299 8.32 -0.35 -14.78
N LEU A 300 8.85 -1.42 -15.38
CA LEU A 300 9.08 -1.49 -16.83
C LEU A 300 7.77 -1.39 -17.61
N ALA A 301 6.72 -2.07 -17.17
CA ALA A 301 5.40 -2.02 -17.81
C ALA A 301 4.79 -0.61 -17.72
N ALA A 302 4.80 0.01 -16.53
CA ALA A 302 4.29 1.36 -16.32
C ALA A 302 5.05 2.40 -17.14
N THR A 303 6.38 2.33 -17.14
CA THR A 303 7.24 3.22 -17.92
C THR A 303 7.00 3.08 -19.41
N ALA A 304 6.85 1.85 -19.92
CA ALA A 304 6.59 1.60 -21.33
C ALA A 304 5.19 2.06 -21.78
N LEU A 305 4.19 1.97 -20.89
CA LEU A 305 2.81 2.40 -21.18
C LEU A 305 2.64 3.93 -21.07
N GLY A 306 3.48 4.59 -20.26
CA GLY A 306 3.50 6.03 -20.04
C GLY A 306 2.24 6.57 -19.35
N GLY A 307 2.24 7.88 -19.11
CA GLY A 307 1.15 8.58 -18.42
C GLY A 307 1.07 8.21 -16.93
N ASN A 308 -0.12 8.30 -16.36
CA ASN A 308 -0.37 7.94 -14.97
C ASN A 308 -0.38 6.42 -14.80
N ALA A 309 0.54 5.86 -14.00
CA ALA A 309 0.72 4.42 -13.92
C ALA A 309 -0.53 3.67 -13.44
N TRP A 310 -1.35 4.29 -12.58
CA TRP A 310 -2.58 3.69 -12.04
C TRP A 310 -3.68 3.48 -13.10
N GLU A 311 -3.64 4.19 -14.23
CA GLU A 311 -4.70 4.12 -15.24
C GLU A 311 -4.60 2.89 -16.15
N ARG A 312 -3.39 2.40 -16.42
CA ARG A 312 -3.14 1.30 -17.36
C ARG A 312 -2.42 0.14 -16.70
N ALA A 313 -1.17 0.35 -16.29
CA ALA A 313 -0.39 -0.71 -15.63
C ALA A 313 -1.06 -1.14 -14.32
N GLY A 314 -1.46 -0.16 -13.49
CA GLY A 314 -2.18 -0.41 -12.24
C GLY A 314 -3.49 -1.16 -12.45
N GLN A 315 -4.29 -0.81 -13.47
CA GLN A 315 -5.51 -1.55 -13.80
C GLN A 315 -5.23 -3.01 -14.17
N ILE A 316 -4.17 -3.29 -14.93
CA ILE A 316 -3.80 -4.67 -15.28
C ILE A 316 -3.46 -5.47 -14.02
N TRP A 317 -2.63 -4.92 -13.13
CA TRP A 317 -2.27 -5.58 -11.86
C TRP A 317 -3.49 -5.74 -10.95
N PHE A 318 -4.37 -4.75 -10.89
CA PHE A 318 -5.60 -4.82 -10.12
C PHE A 318 -6.53 -5.92 -10.64
N ASP A 319 -6.70 -6.04 -11.95
CA ASP A 319 -7.51 -7.10 -12.56
C ASP A 319 -6.91 -8.49 -12.28
N VAL A 320 -5.58 -8.64 -12.31
CA VAL A 320 -4.90 -9.89 -11.95
C VAL A 320 -5.18 -10.27 -10.48
N LEU A 321 -5.00 -9.30 -9.57
CA LEU A 321 -5.19 -9.52 -8.14
C LEU A 321 -6.65 -9.84 -7.78
N THR A 322 -7.60 -9.19 -8.44
CA THR A 322 -9.03 -9.24 -8.07
C THR A 322 -9.89 -10.14 -8.96
N GLY A 323 -9.36 -10.63 -10.08
CA GLY A 323 -10.10 -11.40 -11.08
C GLY A 323 -10.53 -12.80 -10.63
N GLY A 324 -9.97 -13.34 -9.54
CA GLY A 324 -10.35 -14.63 -8.96
C GLY A 324 -9.66 -15.86 -9.58
N ASP A 325 -8.86 -15.67 -10.63
CA ASP A 325 -8.13 -16.74 -11.32
C ASP A 325 -6.71 -16.96 -10.76
N LEU A 326 -6.17 -16.01 -9.99
CA LEU A 326 -4.87 -16.14 -9.34
C LEU A 326 -5.00 -17.06 -8.12
N ALA A 327 -4.32 -18.20 -8.17
CA ALA A 327 -4.29 -19.14 -7.05
C ALA A 327 -3.55 -18.55 -5.84
N SER A 328 -3.86 -19.02 -4.63
CA SER A 328 -3.19 -18.51 -3.42
C SER A 328 -1.70 -18.90 -3.38
N ASP A 329 -1.32 -20.01 -4.00
CA ASP A 329 0.05 -20.52 -4.15
C ASP A 329 0.69 -20.11 -5.49
N ALA A 330 0.15 -19.08 -6.17
CA ALA A 330 0.61 -18.67 -7.49
C ALA A 330 2.11 -18.36 -7.56
N GLU A 331 2.73 -18.80 -8.66
CA GLU A 331 4.10 -18.47 -9.01
C GLU A 331 4.16 -17.23 -9.91
N PHE A 332 5.35 -16.64 -10.07
CA PHE A 332 5.55 -15.45 -10.92
C PHE A 332 5.05 -15.69 -12.35
N ALA A 333 5.23 -16.89 -12.88
CA ALA A 333 4.79 -17.26 -14.22
C ALA A 333 3.25 -17.24 -14.40
N ASP A 334 2.48 -17.41 -13.32
CA ASP A 334 1.02 -17.43 -13.38
C ASP A 334 0.43 -16.04 -13.63
N THR A 335 1.12 -14.99 -13.18
CA THR A 335 0.75 -13.59 -13.44
C THR A 335 0.86 -13.21 -14.92
N LEU A 336 1.65 -13.94 -15.71
CA LEU A 336 1.89 -13.71 -17.14
C LEU A 336 0.76 -14.21 -18.04
N ARG A 337 -0.14 -15.05 -17.51
CA ARG A 337 -1.20 -15.69 -18.29
C ARG A 337 -2.45 -14.80 -18.44
N TRP A 338 -2.46 -13.61 -17.84
CA TRP A 338 -3.54 -12.63 -17.92
C TRP A 338 -3.28 -11.58 -19.03
N PRO A 339 -4.31 -11.11 -19.77
CA PRO A 339 -5.74 -11.33 -19.59
C PRO A 339 -6.31 -12.47 -20.44
N ARG A 340 -7.04 -13.38 -19.79
CA ARG A 340 -8.13 -14.07 -20.50
C ARG A 340 -9.29 -13.08 -20.62
N PRO A 341 -9.87 -12.87 -21.81
CA PRO A 341 -11.05 -12.04 -21.94
C PRO A 341 -12.21 -12.70 -21.18
N THR A 342 -12.54 -12.18 -19.99
CA THR A 342 -13.76 -12.56 -19.28
C THR A 342 -14.94 -11.68 -19.75
N PRO A 343 -16.18 -12.18 -19.77
CA PRO A 343 -17.35 -11.35 -20.10
C PRO A 343 -17.55 -10.14 -19.16
N ALA A 344 -16.98 -10.19 -17.96
CA ALA A 344 -17.06 -9.12 -16.96
C ALA A 344 -16.25 -7.86 -17.36
N THR A 345 -15.07 -8.03 -17.95
CA THR A 345 -14.24 -6.90 -18.45
C THR A 345 -14.87 -6.20 -19.66
N ALA A 346 -15.75 -6.89 -20.41
CA ALA A 346 -16.54 -6.27 -21.48
C ALA A 346 -17.67 -5.36 -20.95
N ARG A 347 -18.22 -5.67 -19.77
CA ARG A 347 -19.37 -4.93 -19.20
C ARG A 347 -18.98 -3.60 -18.55
N ALA A 348 -17.75 -3.47 -18.04
CA ALA A 348 -17.24 -2.22 -17.50
C ALA A 348 -16.91 -1.18 -18.60
N ARG A 349 -16.58 -1.63 -19.82
CA ARG A 349 -16.27 -0.75 -20.97
C ARG A 349 -17.48 -0.01 -21.55
N SER A 350 -18.72 -0.43 -21.27
CA SER A 350 -19.91 0.17 -21.91
C SER A 350 -20.47 1.41 -21.21
N ARG A 351 -19.92 1.83 -20.05
CA ARG A 351 -20.46 2.96 -19.26
C ARG A 351 -19.66 4.26 -19.31
N ARG A 352 -18.49 4.28 -19.97
CA ARG A 352 -17.77 5.53 -20.26
C ARG A 352 -18.04 5.94 -21.72
N ARG A 353 -19.10 6.75 -21.93
CA ARG A 353 -19.23 7.53 -23.18
C ARG A 353 -18.13 8.60 -23.16
N CYS A 354 -17.03 8.32 -23.83
CA CYS A 354 -16.07 9.32 -24.28
C CYS A 354 -15.95 9.20 -25.80
N GLY A 355 -15.78 10.35 -26.46
CA GLY A 355 -15.96 10.55 -27.89
C GLY A 355 -15.19 9.58 -28.79
N ARG A 356 -15.82 9.30 -29.93
CA ARG A 356 -15.39 8.41 -31.00
C ARG A 356 -14.07 8.88 -31.64
N PRO A 357 -13.00 8.06 -31.71
CA PRO A 357 -11.96 8.21 -32.72
C PRO A 357 -12.22 7.26 -33.90
N GLY A 358 -11.72 7.63 -35.08
CA GLY A 358 -11.92 6.94 -36.36
C GLY A 358 -11.28 5.55 -36.47
N PRO A 359 -11.53 4.83 -37.58
CA PRO A 359 -11.22 3.41 -37.71
C PRO A 359 -9.74 3.19 -38.02
N GLY A 360 -9.07 2.50 -37.12
CA GLY A 360 -7.70 2.00 -37.27
C GLY A 360 -7.23 1.52 -35.91
N TRP A 361 -6.32 0.55 -35.87
CA TRP A 361 -5.69 0.03 -34.64
C TRP A 361 -6.51 -1.02 -33.86
N ALA A 362 -6.80 -2.13 -34.54
CA ALA A 362 -6.85 -3.43 -33.88
C ALA A 362 -5.50 -4.12 -34.08
N SER A 363 -4.63 -4.09 -33.07
CA SER A 363 -3.52 -5.06 -32.93
C SER A 363 -3.06 -5.12 -31.47
N PRO A 364 -2.72 -6.32 -30.94
CA PRO A 364 -2.34 -6.50 -29.54
C PRO A 364 -0.85 -6.17 -29.36
N ILE A 365 -0.53 -5.07 -28.69
CA ILE A 365 0.84 -4.61 -28.41
C ILE A 365 1.32 -5.08 -27.01
N CYS A 366 0.93 -6.28 -26.56
CA CYS A 366 1.50 -6.85 -25.32
C CYS A 366 2.57 -7.93 -25.55
N GLY A 367 2.77 -8.38 -26.79
CA GLY A 367 3.83 -9.36 -27.13
C GLY A 367 5.27 -8.82 -27.12
N PRO A 368 5.59 -7.64 -27.69
CA PRO A 368 6.99 -7.29 -27.96
C PRO A 368 7.80 -6.82 -26.76
N ALA A 369 7.17 -6.24 -25.73
CA ALA A 369 7.89 -5.80 -24.53
C ALA A 369 8.39 -6.98 -23.69
N TRP A 370 7.59 -8.05 -23.62
CA TRP A 370 7.92 -9.27 -22.86
C TRP A 370 8.74 -10.28 -23.68
N ALA A 371 8.58 -10.35 -25.01
CA ALA A 371 9.37 -11.26 -25.86
C ALA A 371 10.85 -10.85 -26.00
N ARG A 372 11.20 -9.58 -25.78
CA ARG A 372 12.60 -9.11 -25.87
C ARG A 372 13.49 -9.63 -24.73
N ALA A 373 12.91 -10.05 -23.61
CA ALA A 373 13.63 -10.77 -22.55
C ALA A 373 13.98 -12.23 -22.92
N ARG A 374 13.34 -12.82 -23.95
CA ARG A 374 13.59 -14.19 -24.42
C ARG A 374 14.61 -14.31 -25.56
N ALA A 375 15.06 -13.21 -26.16
CA ALA A 375 15.80 -13.24 -27.43
C ALA A 375 17.34 -13.09 -27.30
N ARG A 376 17.89 -13.19 -26.09
CA ARG A 376 19.34 -13.35 -25.89
C ARG A 376 19.57 -14.59 -25.06
N HIS A 377 19.67 -15.73 -25.76
CA HIS A 377 20.25 -17.01 -25.36
C HIS A 377 19.50 -18.12 -26.09
N ARG A 378 19.86 -18.28 -27.37
CA ARG A 378 19.67 -19.54 -28.08
C ARG A 378 21.05 -19.95 -28.58
N VAL A 379 21.85 -20.50 -27.66
CA VAL A 379 23.02 -21.29 -28.03
C VAL A 379 22.48 -22.59 -28.58
N VAL A 380 22.61 -22.78 -29.90
CA VAL A 380 22.44 -24.09 -30.53
C VAL A 380 23.67 -24.90 -30.17
N MET A 381 23.47 -26.00 -29.44
CA MET A 381 24.48 -27.02 -29.20
C MET A 381 24.58 -27.92 -30.45
N GLU A 382 25.76 -27.99 -31.06
CA GLU A 382 26.18 -29.07 -31.96
C GLU A 382 27.56 -29.61 -31.49
N PRO A 383 27.90 -30.88 -31.77
CA PRO A 383 28.78 -31.70 -30.92
C PRO A 383 30.29 -31.63 -31.25
N CYS A 384 31.08 -32.04 -30.25
CA CYS A 384 32.54 -32.09 -30.12
C CYS A 384 33.39 -32.43 -31.36
N ALA A 385 34.51 -31.69 -31.48
CA ALA A 385 35.80 -32.19 -31.97
C ALA A 385 36.94 -31.61 -31.09
N SER A 386 37.89 -32.46 -30.70
CA SER A 386 38.97 -32.19 -29.71
C SER A 386 40.29 -31.68 -30.38
N PRO A 387 41.41 -31.41 -29.67
CA PRO A 387 41.96 -30.05 -29.49
C PRO A 387 43.44 -29.88 -29.94
N SER A 388 43.98 -28.65 -29.87
CA SER A 388 45.39 -28.25 -29.49
C SER A 388 45.73 -26.82 -29.95
N PRO A 389 46.78 -26.14 -29.41
CA PRO A 389 47.04 -25.78 -28.03
C PRO A 389 47.28 -24.25 -27.85
N ALA A 390 47.29 -23.79 -26.59
CA ALA A 390 47.56 -22.41 -26.19
C ALA A 390 49.05 -21.99 -26.32
N PRO A 391 49.34 -20.70 -26.15
CA PRO A 391 50.47 -20.31 -25.31
C PRO A 391 50.09 -19.31 -24.20
N ALA A 392 50.40 -19.76 -22.98
CA ALA A 392 51.05 -19.14 -21.83
C ALA A 392 51.19 -17.60 -21.65
N ASP A 393 50.95 -17.22 -20.37
CA ASP A 393 51.62 -16.24 -19.50
C ASP A 393 51.20 -14.73 -19.47
N SER A 394 50.38 -14.41 -18.45
CA SER A 394 50.58 -13.54 -17.25
C SER A 394 51.27 -12.14 -17.34
N PRO A 395 51.14 -11.21 -16.35
CA PRO A 395 50.29 -11.14 -15.14
C PRO A 395 49.55 -9.78 -14.94
N GLU A 396 48.81 -9.70 -13.81
CA GLU A 396 48.02 -8.60 -13.24
C GLU A 396 48.72 -7.23 -13.07
N SER A 397 47.94 -6.13 -13.16
CA SER A 397 48.11 -4.95 -12.30
C SER A 397 46.84 -4.07 -12.23
N SER A 398 46.26 -4.03 -11.03
CA SER A 398 45.73 -2.88 -10.25
C SER A 398 45.13 -1.60 -10.90
N ALA A 399 44.09 -1.11 -10.20
CA ALA A 399 43.48 0.23 -10.18
C ALA A 399 42.26 0.47 -11.11
N GLY A 400 41.07 0.22 -10.56
CA GLY A 400 39.80 0.79 -11.07
C GLY A 400 39.44 2.08 -10.31
N PRO A 401 38.85 3.10 -10.95
CA PRO A 401 38.63 4.41 -10.35
C PRO A 401 37.47 4.40 -9.35
N SER A 402 37.65 5.14 -8.26
CA SER A 402 36.62 5.47 -7.27
C SER A 402 35.44 6.20 -7.91
N TRP A 403 34.25 5.64 -7.79
CA TRP A 403 33.00 6.29 -8.17
C TRP A 403 32.35 6.91 -6.95
N THR A 404 32.20 8.24 -6.94
CA THR A 404 31.39 8.99 -5.97
C THR A 404 30.02 9.28 -6.60
N PRO A 405 28.90 8.91 -5.95
CA PRO A 405 27.59 9.29 -6.46
C PRO A 405 27.36 10.80 -6.29
N PRO A 406 26.70 11.48 -7.24
CA PRO A 406 26.26 12.85 -7.05
C PRO A 406 25.11 12.89 -6.03
N ALA A 407 25.13 13.89 -5.15
CA ALA A 407 23.98 14.22 -4.31
C ALA A 407 22.78 14.57 -5.21
N GLY A 408 21.83 13.65 -5.31
CA GLY A 408 20.55 13.91 -5.96
C GLY A 408 19.72 14.90 -5.13
N PRO A 409 18.81 15.68 -5.74
CA PRO A 409 17.87 16.49 -4.98
C PRO A 409 17.05 15.59 -4.07
N THR A 410 16.84 16.01 -2.83
CA THR A 410 15.93 15.36 -1.88
C THR A 410 14.58 15.14 -2.57
N PRO A 411 14.06 13.91 -2.65
CA PRO A 411 12.75 13.67 -3.23
C PRO A 411 11.71 14.49 -2.44
N PRO A 412 10.67 15.02 -3.10
CA PRO A 412 9.67 15.84 -2.42
C PRO A 412 9.00 15.00 -1.33
N ILE A 413 9.27 15.36 -0.07
CA ILE A 413 8.55 14.83 1.09
C ILE A 413 7.11 15.26 0.93
N TRP A 414 6.18 14.29 0.99
CA TRP A 414 4.77 14.60 0.96
C TRP A 414 4.41 15.43 2.20
N THR A 415 4.08 16.70 1.99
CA THR A 415 3.44 17.54 2.99
C THR A 415 1.92 17.49 2.75
N PRO A 416 1.10 17.18 3.78
CA PRO A 416 -0.35 17.22 3.65
C PRO A 416 -0.81 18.61 3.18
N TRP A 417 -1.95 18.63 2.48
CA TRP A 417 -2.54 19.84 1.89
C TRP A 417 -2.52 21.02 2.86
N PRO A 418 -2.00 22.21 2.47
CA PRO A 418 -2.29 23.41 3.23
C PRO A 418 -3.80 23.62 3.20
N THR A 419 -4.39 23.88 4.37
CA THR A 419 -5.80 24.24 4.50
C THR A 419 -6.10 25.36 3.50
N ARG A 420 -7.09 25.12 2.64
CA ARG A 420 -7.59 26.14 1.70
C ARG A 420 -7.88 27.41 2.51
N PRO A 421 -7.30 28.59 2.18
CA PRO A 421 -7.71 29.81 2.84
C PRO A 421 -9.20 29.98 2.59
N SER A 422 -9.94 30.17 3.68
CA SER A 422 -11.38 30.43 3.66
C SER A 422 -11.65 31.54 2.64
N ARG A 423 -12.53 31.25 1.67
CA ARG A 423 -13.06 32.28 0.75
C ARG A 423 -13.49 33.49 1.59
N PRO A 424 -13.04 34.72 1.27
CA PRO A 424 -13.55 35.88 1.97
C PRO A 424 -15.07 35.93 1.78
N ALA A 425 -15.79 36.09 2.88
CA ALA A 425 -17.23 36.22 2.87
C ALA A 425 -17.63 37.34 1.91
N ALA A 426 -18.62 37.07 1.05
CA ALA A 426 -19.21 38.10 0.20
C ALA A 426 -19.67 39.29 1.07
N PRO A 427 -19.38 40.54 0.69
CA PRO A 427 -19.72 41.70 1.50
C PRO A 427 -21.25 41.78 1.65
N ARG A 428 -21.72 41.73 2.90
CA ARG A 428 -23.10 42.06 3.25
C ARG A 428 -23.34 43.52 2.88
N ARG A 429 -24.33 43.77 2.01
CA ARG A 429 -24.88 45.10 1.76
C ARG A 429 -25.30 45.75 3.09
N PRO A 430 -24.91 47.00 3.38
CA PRO A 430 -25.39 47.70 4.56
C PRO A 430 -26.86 48.10 4.37
N ALA A 431 -27.70 47.72 5.34
CA ALA A 431 -29.03 48.26 5.50
C ALA A 431 -28.91 49.68 6.06
N ALA A 432 -29.53 50.65 5.38
CA ALA A 432 -29.56 52.04 5.77
C ALA A 432 -30.32 52.23 7.09
N SER A 433 -29.70 52.95 8.03
CA SER A 433 -30.35 53.48 9.23
C SER A 433 -31.17 54.73 8.87
N PRO A 434 -32.42 54.87 9.36
CA PRO A 434 -33.05 56.17 9.51
C PRO A 434 -32.76 56.74 10.91
N THR A 435 -32.37 58.00 10.89
CA THR A 435 -32.10 58.91 12.01
C THR A 435 -33.33 59.17 12.88
N ALA A 436 -33.05 59.44 14.16
CA ALA A 436 -34.01 59.75 15.22
C ALA A 436 -34.80 61.05 15.00
N SER A 437 -36.06 61.05 15.45
CA SER A 437 -36.78 62.26 15.89
C SER A 437 -37.63 61.93 17.11
N SER A 438 -37.36 62.60 18.22
CA SER A 438 -38.17 62.57 19.44
C SER A 438 -39.45 63.39 19.26
N THR A 439 -40.59 62.93 19.79
CA THR A 439 -41.57 63.79 20.51
C THR A 439 -42.68 62.95 21.19
N ARG A 440 -42.84 63.20 22.49
CA ARG A 440 -44.07 63.25 23.34
C ARG A 440 -45.00 62.02 23.55
N SER A 441 -45.19 61.72 24.84
CA SER A 441 -46.28 60.97 25.50
C SER A 441 -47.68 61.62 25.33
N PRO A 442 -48.80 60.90 25.63
CA PRO A 442 -49.34 60.76 27.02
C PRO A 442 -49.90 59.35 27.36
N SER A 443 -49.73 58.86 28.61
CA SER A 443 -50.75 58.75 29.69
C SER A 443 -52.12 58.16 29.30
N THR A 444 -52.49 56.97 29.83
CA THR A 444 -53.52 56.81 30.89
C THR A 444 -53.79 55.34 31.28
N ALA A 445 -53.87 55.15 32.61
CA ALA A 445 -54.77 54.29 33.41
C ALA A 445 -54.75 52.74 33.37
N ALA A 446 -54.59 52.18 34.58
CA ALA A 446 -54.79 50.79 35.03
C ALA A 446 -56.30 50.54 35.38
N PRO A 447 -56.78 49.37 35.92
CA PRO A 447 -56.32 48.84 37.23
C PRO A 447 -56.39 47.29 37.48
N SER A 448 -55.61 46.87 38.49
CA SER A 448 -55.83 45.87 39.56
C SER A 448 -56.56 44.52 39.34
N THR A 449 -55.79 43.43 39.59
CA THR A 449 -56.00 42.23 40.47
C THR A 449 -57.31 42.08 41.30
N PRO A 450 -57.72 40.87 41.81
CA PRO A 450 -56.85 39.78 42.33
C PRO A 450 -57.35 38.30 42.22
N ARG A 451 -56.46 37.38 42.66
CA ARG A 451 -56.62 36.12 43.47
C ARG A 451 -58.01 35.43 43.47
N THR A 452 -58.19 34.10 43.41
CA THR A 452 -57.56 32.98 44.15
C THR A 452 -58.17 31.64 43.63
N PRO A 453 -57.67 30.46 44.05
CA PRO A 453 -57.90 29.17 43.40
C PRO A 453 -59.05 28.35 44.00
N SER A 454 -59.48 27.31 43.28
CA SER A 454 -60.02 26.04 43.82
C SER A 454 -59.78 24.93 42.80
#